data_AF-A0A9E2ZH54-F1
#
_entry.id   AF-A0A9E2ZH54-F1
#
_cell.length_a   1.000
_cell.length_b   1.000
_cell.length_c   1.000
_cell.angle_alpha   90.00
_cell.angle_beta   90.00
_cell.angle_gamma   90.00
#
_symmetry.space_group_name_H-M   'P 1'
#
loop_
_entity.id
_entity.type
_entity.pdbx_description
1 polymer ?
#
loop_
_entity_poly.entity_id
_entity_poly.type
_entity_poly.pdbx_seq_one_letter_code
_entity_poly.pdbx_strand_id
1 'polypeptide(L)'
;MIATILGAFRIGEIRNKVLFTAALLALYRLGTHIPAPGISSQAAAQIQKSLGSSGIFGLLNLFSGGGLGRIAIFALGIMPYITASIILQLLTVVMPSLEKLQKEGEVGQARITQYTRYLTVGLAFAQSIGYVFLFRSFQQQAGVTLIANFTLFKVFFIVISLTAGTVLLMWMGELITQRGIGNGISLLIFASIVARIPSGIHSWWTNPDQVFRVVMPFIAIGVVAAVVFVQEGQRRIPIQYAKRVIGRRMTQGGQTYLPLRVNMAGVIPVIFAASIMA
;
A
#
# COMPACT_ATOMS: atom_id res chain seq x y z
N MET A 1 -19.40 -0.58 -15.72
CA MET A 1 -18.54 -1.37 -14.81
C MET A 1 -19.30 -2.41 -13.98
N ILE A 2 -20.54 -2.16 -13.54
CA ILE A 2 -21.32 -3.11 -12.70
C ILE A 2 -21.57 -4.46 -13.39
N ALA A 3 -21.89 -4.47 -14.69
CA ALA A 3 -22.05 -5.71 -15.46
C ALA A 3 -20.76 -6.55 -15.54
N THR A 4 -19.59 -5.90 -15.55
CA THR A 4 -18.27 -6.54 -15.58
C THR A 4 -17.94 -7.22 -14.25
N ILE A 5 -18.38 -6.64 -13.13
CA ILE A 5 -18.23 -7.21 -11.79
C ILE A 5 -19.08 -8.49 -11.66
N LEU A 6 -20.33 -8.46 -12.12
CA LEU A 6 -21.20 -9.65 -12.15
C LEU A 6 -20.69 -10.73 -13.11
N GLY A 7 -20.07 -10.34 -14.23
CA GLY A 7 -19.41 -11.26 -15.16
C GLY A 7 -18.15 -11.91 -14.59
N ALA A 8 -17.38 -11.20 -13.76
CA ALA A 8 -16.17 -11.70 -13.11
C ALA A 8 -16.45 -12.90 -12.18
N PHE A 9 -17.63 -12.97 -11.56
CA PHE A 9 -18.03 -14.11 -10.73
C PHE A 9 -18.56 -15.31 -11.53
N ARG A 10 -18.93 -15.12 -12.81
CA ARG A 10 -19.40 -16.20 -13.69
C ARG A 10 -18.26 -16.97 -14.34
N ILE A 11 -17.13 -16.31 -14.62
CA ILE A 11 -15.97 -16.95 -15.27
C ILE A 11 -15.13 -17.65 -14.20
N GLY A 12 -15.01 -18.98 -14.29
CA GLY A 12 -14.33 -19.80 -13.28
C GLY A 12 -12.87 -19.39 -13.01
N GLU A 13 -12.13 -18.99 -14.03
CA GLU A 13 -10.74 -18.52 -13.88
C GLU A 13 -10.66 -17.22 -13.09
N ILE A 14 -11.49 -16.23 -13.43
CA ILE A 14 -11.51 -14.93 -12.74
C ILE A 14 -11.97 -15.11 -11.29
N ARG A 15 -13.00 -15.92 -11.05
CA ARG A 15 -13.46 -16.27 -9.70
C ARG A 15 -12.34 -16.86 -8.84
N ASN A 16 -11.54 -17.78 -9.40
CA ASN A 16 -10.43 -18.38 -8.66
C ASN A 16 -9.34 -17.33 -8.33
N LYS A 17 -9.06 -16.40 -9.25
CA LYS A 17 -8.13 -15.28 -9.00
C LYS A 17 -8.67 -14.31 -7.93
N VAL A 18 -9.98 -14.02 -7.93
CA VAL A 18 -10.65 -13.22 -6.89
C VAL A 18 -10.54 -13.91 -5.53
N LEU A 19 -10.90 -15.20 -5.46
CA LEU A 19 -10.87 -15.98 -4.22
C LEU A 19 -9.45 -16.11 -3.67
N PHE A 20 -8.46 -16.35 -4.52
CA PHE A 20 -7.06 -16.38 -4.13
C PHE A 20 -6.60 -15.05 -3.53
N THR A 21 -6.95 -13.95 -4.20
CA THR A 21 -6.66 -12.59 -3.70
C THR A 21 -7.35 -12.33 -2.36
N ALA A 22 -8.63 -12.65 -2.24
CA ALA A 22 -9.40 -12.48 -1.01
C ALA A 22 -8.83 -13.34 0.15
N ALA A 23 -8.41 -14.57 -0.12
CA ALA A 23 -7.78 -15.44 0.86
C ALA A 23 -6.45 -14.86 1.37
N LEU A 24 -5.60 -14.34 0.46
CA LEU A 24 -4.36 -13.68 0.88
C LEU A 24 -4.62 -12.39 1.67
N LEU A 25 -5.63 -11.59 1.30
CA LEU A 25 -6.01 -10.40 2.07
C LEU A 25 -6.55 -10.77 3.46
N ALA A 26 -7.28 -11.88 3.58
CA ALA A 26 -7.73 -12.40 4.87
C ALA A 26 -6.53 -12.85 5.74
N LEU A 27 -5.56 -13.56 5.15
CA LEU A 27 -4.31 -13.93 5.84
C LEU A 27 -3.51 -12.70 6.27
N TYR A 28 -3.40 -11.69 5.42
CA TYR A 28 -2.78 -10.42 5.75
C TYR A 28 -3.46 -9.81 6.99
N ARG A 29 -4.80 -9.79 6.98
CA ARG A 29 -5.57 -9.24 8.09
C ARG A 29 -5.36 -10.04 9.37
N LEU A 30 -5.39 -11.36 9.32
CA LEU A 30 -5.11 -12.21 10.48
C LEU A 30 -3.74 -11.91 11.08
N GLY A 31 -2.69 -11.75 10.26
CA GLY A 31 -1.37 -11.43 10.79
C GLY A 31 -1.25 -10.02 11.38
N THR A 32 -2.11 -9.06 11.02
CA THR A 32 -2.18 -7.76 11.75
C THR A 32 -2.82 -7.86 13.13
N HIS A 33 -3.42 -9.01 13.47
CA HIS A 33 -3.95 -9.31 14.80
C HIS A 33 -3.02 -10.19 15.65
N ILE A 34 -1.96 -10.77 15.06
CA ILE A 34 -0.99 -11.58 15.79
C ILE A 34 0.09 -10.63 16.36
N PRO A 35 0.17 -10.46 17.69
CA PRO A 35 1.18 -9.61 18.31
C PRO A 35 2.59 -10.19 18.11
N ALA A 36 3.58 -9.32 17.98
CA ALA A 36 4.97 -9.78 17.93
C ALA A 36 5.36 -10.46 19.27
N PRO A 37 6.20 -11.50 19.21
CA PRO A 37 6.58 -12.26 20.40
C PRO A 37 7.29 -11.36 21.43
N GLY A 38 6.83 -11.39 22.68
CA GLY A 38 7.39 -10.60 23.78
C GLY A 38 6.66 -9.29 24.09
N ILE A 39 5.51 -9.03 23.45
CA ILE A 39 4.72 -7.80 23.63
C ILE A 39 3.34 -8.11 24.20
N SER A 40 2.94 -7.38 25.25
CA SER A 40 1.60 -7.49 25.81
C SER A 40 0.59 -6.65 24.99
N SER A 41 -0.45 -7.31 24.47
CA SER A 41 -1.50 -6.68 23.66
C SER A 41 -2.29 -5.62 24.43
N GLN A 42 -2.39 -5.78 25.75
CA GLN A 42 -3.07 -4.85 26.66
C GLN A 42 -2.28 -3.54 26.84
N ALA A 43 -0.94 -3.61 26.95
CA ALA A 43 -0.09 -2.43 27.04
C ALA A 43 -0.02 -1.68 25.71
N ALA A 44 0.00 -2.39 24.57
CA ALA A 44 -0.06 -1.76 23.25
C ALA A 44 -1.37 -0.95 23.06
N ALA A 45 -2.50 -1.50 23.51
CA ALA A 45 -3.79 -0.80 23.48
C ALA A 45 -3.84 0.43 24.41
N GLN A 46 -3.18 0.39 25.56
CA GLN A 46 -3.05 1.54 26.46
C GLN A 46 -2.15 2.63 25.87
N ILE A 47 -0.99 2.26 25.31
CA ILE A 47 -0.09 3.18 24.61
C ILE A 47 -0.80 3.85 23.43
N GLN A 48 -1.59 3.09 22.66
CA GLN A 48 -2.38 3.64 21.56
C GLN A 48 -3.45 4.64 22.02
N LYS A 49 -4.08 4.41 23.19
CA LYS A 49 -5.04 5.35 23.77
C LYS A 49 -4.35 6.60 24.34
N SER A 50 -3.18 6.45 24.95
CA SER A 50 -2.44 7.55 25.58
C SER A 50 -1.71 8.46 24.59
N LEU A 51 -1.16 7.91 23.49
CA LEU A 51 -0.49 8.71 22.45
C LEU A 51 -1.45 9.38 21.47
N GLY A 52 -2.74 8.98 21.47
CA GLY A 52 -3.74 9.48 20.53
C GLY A 52 -3.41 9.16 19.07
N SER A 53 -4.37 9.45 18.18
CA SER A 53 -4.19 9.35 16.72
C SER A 53 -3.43 10.54 16.12
N SER A 54 -2.63 11.25 16.92
CA SER A 54 -2.10 12.57 16.57
C SER A 54 -0.67 12.48 16.02
N GLY A 55 -0.43 13.13 14.87
CA GLY A 55 0.90 13.29 14.26
C GLY A 55 1.38 12.11 13.39
N ILE A 56 2.69 12.05 13.18
CA ILE A 56 3.38 11.10 12.28
C ILE A 56 3.05 9.64 12.64
N PHE A 57 2.90 9.31 13.93
CA PHE A 57 2.52 7.97 14.38
C PHE A 57 1.14 7.52 13.86
N GLY A 58 0.18 8.44 13.76
CA GLY A 58 -1.12 8.18 13.16
C GLY A 58 -0.99 7.81 11.68
N LEU A 59 -0.15 8.53 10.94
CA LEU A 59 0.15 8.28 9.53
C LEU A 59 0.85 6.93 9.32
N LEU A 60 1.90 6.63 10.09
CA LEU A 60 2.58 5.34 10.06
C LEU A 60 1.64 4.17 10.38
N ASN A 61 0.72 4.38 11.33
CA ASN A 61 -0.27 3.38 11.70
C ASN A 61 -1.33 3.19 10.57
N LEU A 62 -1.69 4.25 9.85
CA LEU A 62 -2.60 4.19 8.69
C LEU A 62 -2.05 3.26 7.61
N PHE A 63 -0.79 3.43 7.22
CA PHE A 63 -0.17 2.61 6.19
C PHE A 63 0.11 1.17 6.62
N SER A 64 0.31 0.92 7.93
CA SER A 64 0.45 -0.45 8.48
C SER A 64 -0.89 -1.15 8.77
N GLY A 65 -2.03 -0.54 8.42
CA GLY A 65 -3.36 -1.16 8.60
C GLY A 65 -3.79 -1.37 10.06
N GLY A 66 -3.15 -0.65 11.00
CA GLY A 66 -3.34 -0.87 12.44
C GLY A 66 -2.33 -1.83 13.07
N GLY A 67 -1.41 -2.40 12.29
CA GLY A 67 -0.37 -3.29 12.79
C GLY A 67 0.59 -2.59 13.75
N LEU A 68 0.90 -1.31 13.51
CA LEU A 68 1.78 -0.54 14.39
C LEU A 68 1.16 -0.25 15.76
N GLY A 69 -0.12 0.12 15.81
CA GLY A 69 -0.83 0.40 17.07
C GLY A 69 -1.02 -0.85 17.95
N ARG A 70 -0.99 -2.03 17.36
CA ARG A 70 -1.08 -3.33 18.07
C ARG A 70 0.27 -4.03 18.22
N ILE A 71 1.33 -3.44 17.66
CA ILE A 71 2.67 -3.99 17.55
C ILE A 71 2.65 -5.45 17.09
N ALA A 72 1.94 -5.66 15.98
CA ALA A 72 1.80 -6.94 15.34
C ALA A 72 3.09 -7.36 14.62
N ILE A 73 3.18 -8.63 14.22
CA ILE A 73 4.27 -9.14 13.37
C ILE A 73 4.39 -8.35 12.05
N PHE A 74 3.27 -7.77 11.60
CA PHE A 74 3.16 -6.90 10.44
C PHE A 74 3.21 -5.39 10.77
N ALA A 75 3.83 -4.99 11.88
CA ALA A 75 3.83 -3.58 12.30
C ALA A 75 4.48 -2.62 11.28
N LEU A 76 5.53 -3.06 10.57
CA LEU A 76 6.16 -2.29 9.49
C LEU A 76 5.28 -2.22 8.22
N GLY A 77 4.32 -3.13 8.09
CA GLY A 77 3.48 -3.25 6.90
C GLY A 77 4.32 -3.46 5.64
N ILE A 78 3.85 -2.89 4.53
CA ILE A 78 4.52 -2.98 3.23
C ILE A 78 5.42 -1.76 2.93
N MET A 79 5.56 -0.85 3.90
CA MET A 79 6.32 0.39 3.74
C MET A 79 7.80 0.17 3.41
N PRO A 80 8.54 -0.77 4.03
CA PRO A 80 9.95 -0.99 3.66
C PRO A 80 10.13 -1.33 2.18
N TYR A 81 9.16 -2.06 1.60
CA TYR A 81 9.14 -2.39 0.17
C TYR A 81 8.80 -1.17 -0.69
N ILE A 82 7.79 -0.40 -0.29
CA ILE A 82 7.42 0.84 -0.98
C ILE A 82 8.63 1.78 -1.04
N THR A 83 9.27 2.03 0.09
CA THR A 83 10.47 2.88 0.19
C THR A 83 11.61 2.33 -0.67
N ALA A 84 11.87 1.02 -0.65
CA ALA A 84 12.88 0.41 -1.52
C ALA A 84 12.59 0.61 -3.02
N SER A 85 11.33 0.39 -3.43
CA SER A 85 10.91 0.55 -4.82
C SER A 85 11.06 2.00 -5.30
N ILE A 86 10.72 2.94 -4.42
CA ILE A 86 10.84 4.37 -4.65
C ILE A 86 12.30 4.79 -4.77
N ILE A 87 13.16 4.32 -3.86
CA ILE A 87 14.59 4.60 -3.89
C ILE A 87 15.17 4.15 -5.24
N LEU A 88 14.85 2.94 -5.70
CA LEU A 88 15.31 2.46 -7.00
C LEU A 88 14.70 3.22 -8.17
N GLN A 89 13.42 3.60 -8.10
CA GLN A 89 12.77 4.44 -9.13
C GLN A 89 13.49 5.79 -9.26
N LEU A 90 13.88 6.42 -8.15
CA LEU A 90 14.65 7.66 -8.18
C LEU A 90 16.09 7.43 -8.66
N LEU A 91 16.73 6.36 -8.20
CA LEU A 91 18.07 5.97 -8.65
C LEU A 91 18.14 5.68 -10.14
N THR A 92 17.07 5.17 -10.77
CA THR A 92 17.04 4.99 -12.24
C THR A 92 17.15 6.31 -13.01
N VAL A 93 16.74 7.43 -12.42
CA VAL A 93 16.86 8.76 -13.05
C VAL A 93 18.26 9.35 -12.87
N VAL A 94 18.92 9.03 -11.75
CA VAL A 94 20.25 9.58 -11.40
C VAL A 94 21.38 8.72 -11.96
N MET A 95 21.22 7.40 -11.99
CA MET A 95 22.24 6.45 -12.44
C MET A 95 21.96 5.91 -13.85
N PRO A 96 22.79 6.22 -14.86
CA PRO A 96 22.56 5.80 -16.24
C PRO A 96 22.65 4.28 -16.44
N SER A 97 23.37 3.56 -15.56
CA SER A 97 23.42 2.10 -15.60
C SER A 97 22.07 1.46 -15.27
N LEU A 98 21.35 2.01 -14.28
CA LEU A 98 20.02 1.55 -13.92
C LEU A 98 18.97 1.96 -14.96
N GLU A 99 19.12 3.14 -15.56
CA GLU A 99 18.29 3.58 -16.70
C GLU A 99 18.42 2.64 -17.91
N LYS A 100 19.64 2.20 -18.23
CA LYS A 100 19.89 1.21 -19.30
C LYS A 100 19.19 -0.10 -19.00
N LEU A 101 19.31 -0.62 -17.78
CA LEU A 101 18.55 -1.79 -17.35
C LEU A 101 17.05 -1.58 -17.51
N GLN A 102 16.50 -0.42 -17.15
CA GLN A 102 15.08 -0.15 -17.33
C GLN A 102 14.65 -0.19 -18.82
N LYS A 103 15.55 0.22 -19.74
CA LYS A 103 15.34 0.20 -21.19
C LYS A 103 15.51 -1.18 -21.83
N GLU A 104 16.11 -2.15 -21.14
CA GLU A 104 16.24 -3.55 -21.61
C GLU A 104 14.91 -4.33 -21.60
N GLY A 105 13.81 -3.71 -21.17
CA GLY A 105 12.47 -4.31 -21.18
C GLY A 105 12.21 -5.24 -20.00
N GLU A 106 11.56 -6.37 -20.22
CA GLU A 106 11.09 -7.28 -19.16
C GLU A 106 12.23 -7.85 -18.31
N VAL A 107 13.35 -8.22 -18.95
CA VAL A 107 14.53 -8.79 -18.26
C VAL A 107 15.15 -7.77 -17.31
N GLY A 108 15.22 -6.51 -17.75
CA GLY A 108 15.74 -5.42 -16.94
C GLY A 108 14.84 -5.06 -15.76
N GLN A 109 13.51 -5.02 -15.98
CA GLN A 109 12.53 -4.82 -14.92
C GLN A 109 12.57 -5.94 -13.87
N ALA A 110 12.80 -7.19 -14.28
CA ALA A 110 12.99 -8.31 -13.36
C ALA A 110 14.23 -8.13 -12.48
N ARG A 111 15.35 -7.64 -13.04
CA ARG A 111 16.57 -7.33 -12.26
C ARG A 111 16.37 -6.18 -11.28
N ILE A 112 15.71 -5.10 -11.71
CA ILE A 112 15.35 -3.99 -10.81
C ILE A 112 14.49 -4.51 -9.66
N THR A 113 13.52 -5.38 -9.94
CA THR A 113 12.68 -6.01 -8.92
C THR A 113 13.51 -6.84 -7.93
N GLN A 114 14.51 -7.59 -8.39
CA GLN A 114 15.43 -8.31 -7.50
C GLN A 114 16.22 -7.37 -6.59
N TYR A 115 16.72 -6.25 -7.11
CA TYR A 115 17.38 -5.24 -6.29
C TYR A 115 16.41 -4.62 -5.28
N THR A 116 15.16 -4.36 -5.67
CA THR A 116 14.11 -3.89 -4.75
C THR A 116 13.93 -4.86 -3.60
N ARG A 117 13.92 -6.18 -3.85
CA ARG A 117 13.78 -7.20 -2.81
C ARG A 117 14.94 -7.18 -1.83
N TYR A 118 16.18 -7.16 -2.32
CA TYR A 118 17.34 -7.12 -1.44
C TYR A 118 17.39 -5.84 -0.60
N LEU A 119 17.07 -4.70 -1.22
CA LEU A 119 16.99 -3.43 -0.52
C LEU A 119 15.85 -3.44 0.51
N THR A 120 14.71 -4.04 0.20
CA THR A 120 13.58 -4.19 1.12
C THR A 120 13.98 -4.96 2.37
N VAL A 121 14.69 -6.08 2.24
CA VAL A 121 15.14 -6.88 3.38
C VAL A 121 16.09 -6.07 4.26
N GLY A 122 17.07 -5.37 3.66
CA GLY A 122 18.01 -4.52 4.39
C GLY A 122 17.32 -3.36 5.11
N LEU A 123 16.39 -2.67 4.44
CA LEU A 123 15.61 -1.59 5.03
C LEU A 123 14.67 -2.09 6.11
N ALA A 124 14.00 -3.23 5.91
CA ALA A 124 13.13 -3.82 6.91
C ALA A 124 13.90 -4.19 8.18
N PHE A 125 15.11 -4.71 8.05
CA PHE A 125 15.98 -5.00 9.20
C PHE A 125 16.38 -3.73 9.94
N ALA A 126 16.88 -2.73 9.23
CA ALA A 126 17.28 -1.44 9.80
C ALA A 126 16.10 -0.71 10.47
N GLN A 127 14.94 -0.66 9.80
CA GLN A 127 13.72 -0.06 10.35
C GLN A 127 13.21 -0.85 11.54
N SER A 128 13.25 -2.19 11.53
CA SER A 128 12.84 -3.01 12.68
C SER A 128 13.62 -2.66 13.94
N ILE A 129 14.94 -2.43 13.82
CA ILE A 129 15.77 -1.96 14.93
C ILE A 129 15.27 -0.60 15.43
N GLY A 130 15.05 0.35 14.52
CA GLY A 130 14.51 1.67 14.85
C GLY A 130 13.15 1.62 15.57
N TYR A 131 12.24 0.75 15.11
CA TYR A 131 10.94 0.53 15.75
C TYR A 131 11.08 -0.06 17.15
N VAL A 132 12.03 -0.97 17.40
CA VAL A 132 12.26 -1.50 18.75
C VAL A 132 12.73 -0.40 19.71
N PHE A 133 13.60 0.51 19.27
CA PHE A 133 13.99 1.67 20.08
C PHE A 133 12.83 2.65 20.29
N LEU A 134 11.99 2.87 19.27
CA LEU A 134 10.77 3.67 19.37
C LEU A 134 9.80 3.09 20.41
N PHE A 135 9.55 1.77 20.37
CA PHE A 135 8.70 1.09 21.33
C PHE A 135 9.27 1.15 22.75
N ARG A 136 10.59 1.11 22.92
CA ARG A 136 11.24 1.34 24.21
C ARG A 136 11.00 2.76 24.74
N SER A 137 11.10 3.77 23.88
CA SER A 137 10.80 5.16 24.26
C SER A 137 9.34 5.32 24.69
N PHE A 138 8.39 4.72 23.98
CA PHE A 138 6.98 4.72 24.37
C PHE A 138 6.72 3.96 25.67
N GLN A 139 7.42 2.84 25.91
CA GLN A 139 7.36 2.12 27.19
C GLN A 139 7.85 3.00 28.37
N GLN A 140 8.92 3.77 28.17
CA GLN A 140 9.42 4.70 29.20
C GLN A 140 8.47 5.87 29.44
N GLN A 141 7.81 6.37 28.40
CA GLN A 141 6.91 7.52 28.49
C GLN A 141 5.52 7.15 29.03
N ALA A 142 5.03 5.95 28.74
CA ALA A 142 3.73 5.45 29.20
C ALA A 142 3.77 4.74 30.57
N GLY A 143 4.97 4.41 31.08
CA GLY A 143 5.13 3.70 32.36
C GLY A 143 4.62 2.24 32.37
N VAL A 144 4.30 1.68 31.20
CA VAL A 144 3.76 0.32 31.06
C VAL A 144 4.83 -0.62 30.50
N THR A 145 5.05 -1.77 31.13
CA THR A 145 5.98 -2.80 30.68
C THR A 145 5.48 -3.50 29.42
N LEU A 146 5.77 -2.89 28.27
CA LEU A 146 5.45 -3.42 26.94
C LEU A 146 6.25 -4.69 26.64
N ILE A 147 7.53 -4.70 27.05
CA ILE A 147 8.45 -5.84 26.95
C ILE A 147 8.92 -6.20 28.37
N ALA A 148 8.55 -7.39 28.85
CA ALA A 148 9.06 -7.92 30.12
C ALA A 148 10.53 -8.33 29.93
N ASN A 149 11.45 -7.70 30.68
CA ASN A 149 12.91 -7.89 30.65
C ASN A 149 13.54 -7.70 29.26
N PHE A 150 14.08 -6.49 29.01
CA PHE A 150 14.74 -6.09 27.76
C PHE A 150 16.10 -6.77 27.60
N THR A 151 16.11 -8.06 27.29
CA THR A 151 17.32 -8.83 26.99
C THR A 151 17.68 -8.68 25.51
N LEU A 152 18.96 -8.55 25.20
CA LEU A 152 19.50 -8.46 23.83
C LEU A 152 18.95 -9.56 22.89
N PHE A 153 18.76 -10.77 23.44
CA PHE A 153 18.16 -11.91 22.75
C PHE A 153 16.70 -11.68 22.30
N LYS A 154 15.87 -11.03 23.15
CA LYS A 154 14.47 -10.72 22.82
C LYS A 154 14.36 -9.62 21.77
N VAL A 155 15.22 -8.60 21.85
CA VAL A 155 15.31 -7.55 20.84
C VAL A 155 15.64 -8.16 19.48
N PHE A 156 16.64 -9.03 19.42
CA PHE A 156 17.01 -9.72 18.19
C PHE A 156 15.87 -10.59 17.65
N PHE A 157 15.15 -11.30 18.53
CA PHE A 157 13.99 -12.11 18.15
C PHE A 157 12.83 -11.27 17.59
N ILE A 158 12.56 -10.11 18.20
CA ILE A 158 11.54 -9.16 17.72
C ILE A 158 11.94 -8.59 16.35
N VAL A 159 13.20 -8.18 16.18
CA VAL A 159 13.73 -7.65 14.91
C VAL A 159 13.60 -8.67 13.79
N ILE A 160 13.98 -9.93 14.04
CA ILE A 160 13.82 -11.01 13.07
C ILE A 160 12.35 -11.26 12.77
N SER A 161 11.48 -11.30 13.78
CA SER A 161 10.05 -11.54 13.59
C SER A 161 9.39 -10.45 12.73
N LEU A 162 9.71 -9.18 12.99
CA LEU A 162 9.25 -8.03 12.22
C LEU A 162 9.78 -8.02 10.77
N THR A 163 11.05 -8.35 10.61
CA THR A 163 11.70 -8.45 9.28
C THR A 163 11.08 -9.60 8.49
N ALA A 164 10.94 -10.79 9.09
CA ALA A 164 10.29 -11.95 8.49
C ALA A 164 8.83 -11.67 8.14
N GLY A 165 8.10 -10.95 9.00
CA GLY A 165 6.74 -10.50 8.73
C GLY A 165 6.67 -9.63 7.47
N THR A 166 7.55 -8.64 7.35
CA THR A 166 7.64 -7.76 6.17
C THR A 166 7.98 -8.53 4.89
N VAL A 167 8.95 -9.45 4.96
CA VAL A 167 9.33 -10.29 3.81
C VAL A 167 8.18 -11.18 3.36
N LEU A 168 7.40 -11.72 4.31
CA LEU A 168 6.21 -12.49 4.03
C LEU A 168 5.12 -11.63 3.36
N LEU A 169 4.93 -10.37 3.78
CA LEU A 169 4.01 -9.44 3.13
C LEU A 169 4.42 -9.12 1.69
N MET A 170 5.71 -8.88 1.47
CA MET A 170 6.25 -8.68 0.13
C MET A 170 5.96 -9.90 -0.75
N TRP A 171 6.26 -11.10 -0.25
CA TRP A 171 6.01 -12.35 -0.96
C TRP A 171 4.51 -12.54 -1.27
N MET A 172 3.62 -12.26 -0.32
CA MET A 172 2.17 -12.27 -0.55
C MET A 172 1.75 -11.27 -1.63
N GLY A 173 2.29 -10.04 -1.63
CA GLY A 173 2.00 -9.03 -2.64
C GLY A 173 2.43 -9.48 -4.05
N GLU A 174 3.57 -10.14 -4.17
CA GLU A 174 4.04 -10.69 -5.44
C GLU A 174 3.19 -11.89 -5.89
N LEU A 175 2.79 -12.76 -4.97
CA LEU A 175 1.87 -13.87 -5.28
C LEU A 175 0.52 -13.37 -5.80
N ILE A 176 -0.05 -12.32 -5.20
CA ILE A 176 -1.29 -11.70 -5.70
C ILE A 176 -1.05 -11.14 -7.11
N THR A 177 0.10 -10.54 -7.38
CA THR A 177 0.41 -10.01 -8.72
C THR A 177 0.52 -11.12 -9.77
N GLN A 178 1.09 -12.28 -9.41
CA GLN A 178 1.28 -13.40 -10.34
C GLN A 178 0.03 -14.24 -10.56
N ARG A 179 -0.73 -14.52 -9.49
CA ARG A 179 -1.86 -15.48 -9.51
C ARG A 179 -3.22 -14.84 -9.22
N GLY A 180 -3.23 -13.62 -8.71
CA GLY A 180 -4.43 -12.89 -8.35
C GLY A 180 -4.86 -11.89 -9.44
N ILE A 181 -5.46 -10.78 -9.00
CA ILE A 181 -5.99 -9.74 -9.88
C ILE A 181 -5.27 -8.43 -9.60
N GLY A 182 -4.80 -7.76 -10.65
CA GLY A 182 -4.18 -6.45 -10.53
C GLY A 182 -2.81 -6.48 -9.86
N ASN A 183 -2.42 -5.35 -9.24
CA ASN A 183 -1.15 -5.22 -8.55
C ASN A 183 -1.33 -5.55 -7.06
N GLY A 184 -0.67 -6.61 -6.61
CA GLY A 184 -0.84 -7.12 -5.25
C GLY A 184 -0.35 -6.17 -4.15
N ILE A 185 0.71 -5.40 -4.40
CA ILE A 185 1.20 -4.40 -3.43
C ILE A 185 0.18 -3.27 -3.28
N SER A 186 -0.38 -2.79 -4.40
CA SER A 186 -1.45 -1.77 -4.38
C SER A 186 -2.70 -2.28 -3.66
N LEU A 187 -3.05 -3.56 -3.85
CA LEU A 187 -4.18 -4.18 -3.15
C LEU A 187 -3.94 -4.35 -1.64
N LEU A 188 -2.70 -4.64 -1.22
CA LEU A 188 -2.37 -4.71 0.20
C LEU A 188 -2.49 -3.34 0.89
N ILE A 189 -2.05 -2.27 0.21
CA ILE A 189 -2.24 -0.88 0.68
C ILE A 189 -3.74 -0.54 0.73
N PHE A 190 -4.48 -0.88 -0.32
CA PHE A 190 -5.93 -0.66 -0.34
C PHE A 190 -6.62 -1.38 0.83
N ALA A 191 -6.27 -2.65 1.07
CA ALA A 191 -6.82 -3.42 2.18
C ALA A 191 -6.45 -2.82 3.54
N SER A 192 -5.23 -2.30 3.71
CA SER A 192 -4.79 -1.68 4.97
C SER A 192 -5.56 -0.40 5.30
N ILE A 193 -5.83 0.43 4.29
CA ILE A 193 -6.63 1.66 4.42
C ILE A 193 -8.10 1.33 4.66
N VAL A 194 -8.69 0.44 3.84
CA VAL A 194 -10.11 0.07 3.94
C VAL A 194 -10.42 -0.62 5.26
N ALA A 195 -9.49 -1.39 5.82
CA ALA A 195 -9.68 -2.05 7.11
C ALA A 195 -9.88 -1.07 8.29
N ARG A 196 -9.59 0.22 8.12
CA ARG A 196 -9.81 1.27 9.13
C ARG A 196 -11.12 2.04 8.95
N ILE A 197 -11.75 1.94 7.79
CA ILE A 197 -13.04 2.58 7.51
C ILE A 197 -14.09 2.17 8.57
N PRO A 198 -14.25 0.89 8.96
CA PRO A 198 -15.23 0.51 9.98
C PRO A 198 -14.99 1.18 11.33
N SER A 199 -13.74 1.26 11.79
CA SER A 199 -13.39 1.98 13.03
C SER A 199 -13.64 3.48 12.91
N GLY A 200 -13.35 4.08 11.74
CA GLY A 200 -13.62 5.51 11.50
C GLY A 200 -15.12 5.83 11.50
N ILE A 201 -15.93 4.95 10.91
CA ILE A 201 -17.40 5.06 10.93
C ILE A 201 -17.92 4.93 12.37
N HIS A 202 -17.38 3.99 13.16
CA HIS A 202 -17.78 3.85 14.56
C HIS A 202 -17.47 5.12 15.36
N SER A 203 -16.24 5.65 15.25
CA SER A 203 -15.86 6.91 15.91
C SER A 203 -16.75 8.08 15.48
N TRP A 204 -17.06 8.19 14.19
CA TRP A 204 -17.98 9.20 13.66
C TRP A 204 -19.40 9.05 14.22
N TRP A 205 -19.92 7.82 14.31
CA TRP A 205 -21.25 7.55 14.86
C TRP A 205 -21.33 7.82 16.37
N THR A 206 -20.23 7.65 17.11
CA THR A 206 -20.17 7.93 18.55
C THR A 206 -19.89 9.39 18.88
N ASN A 207 -19.53 10.24 17.90
CA ASN A 207 -19.23 11.64 18.16
C ASN A 207 -20.48 12.40 18.64
N PRO A 208 -20.37 13.24 19.69
CA PRO A 208 -21.49 13.99 20.25
C PRO A 208 -21.98 15.13 19.34
N ASP A 209 -21.15 15.62 18.42
CA ASP A 209 -21.50 16.69 17.49
C ASP A 209 -22.45 16.21 16.38
N GLN A 210 -23.73 16.58 16.51
CA GLN A 210 -24.77 16.23 15.53
C GLN A 210 -24.51 16.84 14.14
N VAL A 211 -23.94 18.05 14.08
CA VAL A 211 -23.60 18.72 12.81
C VAL A 211 -22.51 17.95 12.05
N PHE A 212 -21.43 17.55 12.74
CA PHE A 212 -20.37 16.73 12.14
C PHE A 212 -20.90 15.37 11.69
N ARG A 213 -21.84 14.79 12.46
CA ARG A 213 -22.50 13.54 12.08
C ARG A 213 -23.24 13.69 10.76
N VAL A 214 -24.08 14.70 10.58
CA VAL A 214 -24.87 14.82 9.35
C VAL A 214 -24.03 15.26 8.14
N VAL A 215 -23.06 16.17 8.31
CA VAL A 215 -22.33 16.80 7.19
C VAL A 215 -21.25 15.89 6.59
N MET A 216 -20.56 15.09 7.42
CA MET A 216 -19.43 14.26 6.98
C MET A 216 -19.74 13.30 5.81
N PRO A 217 -20.87 12.56 5.75
CA PRO A 217 -21.16 11.67 4.63
C PRO A 217 -21.36 12.43 3.32
N PHE A 218 -21.94 13.62 3.34
CA PHE A 218 -22.06 14.45 2.13
C PHE A 218 -20.70 14.93 1.63
N ILE A 219 -19.81 15.34 2.54
CA ILE A 219 -18.43 15.68 2.19
C ILE A 219 -17.72 14.46 1.60
N ALA A 220 -17.83 13.28 2.23
CA ALA A 220 -17.18 12.07 1.75
C ALA A 220 -17.65 11.69 0.33
N ILE A 221 -18.96 11.74 0.06
CA ILE A 221 -19.52 11.49 -1.27
C ILE A 221 -19.04 12.55 -2.26
N GLY A 222 -19.04 13.83 -1.88
CA GLY A 222 -18.56 14.92 -2.72
C GLY A 222 -17.09 14.77 -3.11
N VAL A 223 -16.23 14.37 -2.16
CA VAL A 223 -14.81 14.09 -2.42
C VAL A 223 -14.67 12.88 -3.35
N VAL A 224 -15.42 11.79 -3.14
CA VAL A 224 -15.37 10.62 -4.02
C VAL A 224 -15.81 10.98 -5.44
N ALA A 225 -16.91 11.73 -5.59
CA ALA A 225 -17.39 12.18 -6.89
C ALA A 225 -16.38 13.09 -7.60
N ALA A 226 -15.77 14.04 -6.88
CA ALA A 226 -14.73 14.91 -7.41
C ALA A 226 -13.49 14.12 -7.85
N VAL A 227 -13.04 13.16 -7.04
CA VAL A 227 -11.90 12.28 -7.40
C VAL A 227 -12.23 11.48 -8.66
N VAL A 228 -13.41 10.85 -8.74
CA VAL A 228 -13.83 10.08 -9.93
C VAL A 228 -13.89 10.98 -11.17
N PHE A 229 -14.47 12.18 -11.06
CA PHE A 229 -14.55 13.13 -12.16
C PHE A 229 -13.18 13.52 -12.71
N VAL A 230 -12.21 13.79 -11.82
CA VAL A 230 -10.83 14.10 -12.22
C VAL A 230 -10.10 12.88 -12.79
N GLN A 231 -10.33 11.69 -12.22
CA GLN A 231 -9.67 10.45 -12.62
C GLN A 231 -10.15 9.96 -14.01
N GLU A 232 -11.45 10.09 -14.30
CA GLU A 232 -12.04 9.74 -15.60
C GLU A 232 -11.87 10.85 -16.65
N GLY A 233 -11.49 12.06 -16.21
CA GLY A 233 -11.17 13.17 -17.08
C GLY A 233 -10.06 12.82 -18.08
N GLN A 234 -10.37 12.94 -19.37
CA GLN A 234 -9.42 12.73 -20.45
C GLN A 234 -9.50 13.87 -21.48
N ARG A 235 -8.33 14.39 -21.85
CA ARG A 235 -8.16 15.31 -22.98
C ARG A 235 -7.98 14.47 -24.25
N ARG A 236 -8.91 14.59 -25.18
CA ARG A 236 -8.84 13.91 -26.48
C ARG A 236 -8.08 14.78 -27.47
N ILE A 237 -6.88 14.36 -27.86
CA ILE A 237 -6.11 15.03 -28.92
C ILE A 237 -6.38 14.30 -30.23
N PRO A 238 -6.95 14.95 -31.27
CA PRO A 238 -7.20 14.32 -32.54
C PRO A 238 -5.87 13.96 -33.23
N ILE A 239 -5.75 12.73 -33.71
CA ILE A 239 -4.59 12.25 -34.47
C ILE A 239 -5.10 11.69 -35.80
N GLN A 240 -4.39 11.99 -36.87
CA GLN A 240 -4.64 11.41 -38.17
C GLN A 240 -3.61 10.30 -38.39
N TYR A 241 -4.07 9.06 -38.50
CA TYR A 241 -3.20 7.99 -38.94
C TYR A 241 -2.82 8.22 -40.41
N ALA A 242 -1.54 8.02 -40.71
CA ALA A 242 -1.04 8.16 -42.06
C ALA A 242 -1.84 7.25 -43.01
N LYS A 243 -2.27 7.83 -44.14
CA LYS A 243 -3.03 7.10 -45.16
C LYS A 243 -2.12 6.04 -45.78
N ARG A 244 -2.52 4.77 -45.72
CA ARG A 244 -1.87 3.71 -46.51
C ARG A 244 -2.51 3.71 -47.90
N VAL A 245 -1.77 4.15 -48.90
CA VAL A 245 -2.20 4.04 -50.30
C VAL A 245 -1.88 2.62 -50.78
N ILE A 246 -2.90 1.84 -51.13
CA ILE A 246 -2.74 0.54 -51.79
C ILE A 246 -3.39 0.66 -53.17
N GLY A 247 -2.57 0.74 -54.23
CA GLY A 247 -3.04 0.91 -55.61
C GLY A 247 -3.73 2.26 -55.88
N ARG A 248 -4.83 2.26 -56.65
CA ARG A 248 -5.63 3.46 -56.99
C ARG A 248 -6.70 3.83 -55.96
N ARG A 249 -6.85 3.06 -54.87
CA ARG A 249 -7.85 3.33 -53.82
C ARG A 249 -7.17 4.00 -52.63
N MET A 250 -7.49 5.26 -52.41
CA MET A 250 -7.10 5.98 -51.19
C MET A 250 -8.07 5.56 -50.07
N THR A 251 -7.63 4.68 -49.16
CA THR A 251 -8.37 4.47 -47.92
C THR A 251 -8.29 5.76 -47.11
N GLN A 252 -9.45 6.36 -46.84
CA GLN A 252 -9.56 7.55 -46.00
C GLN A 252 -9.09 7.15 -44.59
N GLY A 253 -7.93 7.65 -44.16
CA GLY A 253 -7.45 7.44 -42.80
C GLY A 253 -8.51 7.96 -41.82
N GLY A 254 -9.04 7.09 -40.97
CA GLY A 254 -10.01 7.48 -39.96
C GLY A 254 -9.39 8.49 -38.99
N GLN A 255 -10.14 9.53 -38.63
CA GLN A 255 -9.76 10.39 -37.51
C GLN A 255 -9.86 9.55 -36.24
N THR A 256 -8.74 9.40 -35.53
CA THR A 256 -8.76 8.87 -34.16
C THR A 256 -8.45 9.99 -33.18
N TYR A 257 -8.54 9.71 -31.89
CA TYR A 257 -7.98 10.57 -30.86
C TYR A 257 -7.06 9.77 -29.94
N LEU A 258 -5.98 10.40 -29.48
CA LEU A 258 -5.18 9.90 -28.38
C LEU A 258 -5.77 10.44 -27.08
N PRO A 259 -6.25 9.58 -26.17
CA PRO A 259 -6.72 10.00 -24.87
C PRO A 259 -5.54 10.29 -23.94
N LEU A 260 -5.38 11.55 -23.54
CA LEU A 260 -4.48 11.94 -22.45
C LEU A 260 -5.29 12.09 -21.18
N ARG A 261 -5.08 11.20 -20.20
CA ARG A 261 -5.75 11.31 -18.89
C ARG A 261 -5.26 12.56 -18.16
N VAL A 262 -6.16 13.21 -17.40
CA VAL A 262 -5.83 14.40 -16.59
C VAL A 262 -4.79 14.04 -15.51
N ASN A 263 -4.93 12.89 -14.86
CA ASN A 263 -3.92 12.33 -13.97
C ASN A 263 -3.28 11.08 -14.59
N MET A 264 -2.09 11.23 -15.16
CA MET A 264 -1.34 10.11 -15.74
C MET A 264 -0.59 9.28 -14.70
N ALA A 265 -0.24 9.87 -13.55
CA ALA A 265 0.62 9.25 -12.54
C ALA A 265 -0.14 8.36 -11.55
N GLY A 266 -1.48 8.45 -11.52
CA GLY A 266 -2.32 7.62 -10.69
C GLY A 266 -2.05 7.84 -9.19
N VAL A 267 -1.89 6.74 -8.44
CA VAL A 267 -1.74 6.75 -6.97
C VAL A 267 -0.27 6.81 -6.53
N ILE A 268 0.68 6.57 -7.45
CA ILE A 268 2.12 6.47 -7.13
C ILE A 268 2.67 7.76 -6.48
N PRO A 269 2.38 8.98 -6.98
CA PRO A 269 2.90 10.21 -6.36
C PRO A 269 2.41 10.43 -4.94
N VAL A 270 1.17 10.05 -4.63
CA VAL A 270 0.60 10.20 -3.28
C VAL A 270 1.30 9.25 -2.31
N ILE A 271 1.53 8.00 -2.73
CA ILE A 271 2.29 7.03 -1.94
C ILE A 271 3.72 7.53 -1.70
N PHE A 272 4.34 8.11 -2.73
CA PHE A 272 5.68 8.68 -2.66
C PHE A 272 5.75 9.85 -1.66
N ALA A 273 4.84 10.81 -1.76
CA ALA A 273 4.76 11.94 -0.84
C ALA A 273 4.55 11.47 0.61
N ALA A 274 3.68 10.49 0.83
CA ALA A 274 3.45 9.93 2.16
C ALA A 274 4.69 9.22 2.71
N SER A 275 5.45 8.52 1.86
CA SER A 275 6.66 7.81 2.27
C SER A 275 7.85 8.73 2.60
N ILE A 276 7.91 9.91 1.99
CA ILE A 276 8.95 10.93 2.29
C ILE A 276 8.63 11.69 3.58
N MET A 277 7.34 11.87 3.85
CA MET A 277 6.88 12.54 5.08
C MET A 277 7.03 11.65 6.32
N ALA A 278 7.01 10.33 6.12
CA ALA A 278 7.13 9.29 7.14
C ALA A 278 8.59 9.05 7.55
#